data_AF-A0AAW4NU85-F1
#
_entry.id   AF-A0AAW4NU85-F1
#
_cell.length_a   1.000
_cell.length_b   1.000
_cell.length_c   1.000
_cell.angle_alpha   90.00
_cell.angle_beta   90.00
_cell.angle_gamma   90.00
#
_symmetry.space_group_name_H-M   'P 1'
#
loop_
_entity.id
_entity.type
_entity.pdbx_description
1 polymer ?
#
loop_
_entity_poly.entity_id
_entity_poly.type
_entity_poly.pdbx_seq_one_letter_code
_entity_poly.pdbx_strand_id
1 'polypeptide(L)'
;MKICITFQSIAANEKNGDFILLKKIADGTLVLLADGMGGLDFPEQASKIVCEAILDYFESYKASAPSKIIQESLEYADKTLRKACYQRKCKMGTALMLVYLTDSFLYYTSLGDVRLYHEHINGTITLLTSDDVINIGGKSYLTVCINGRGYRTPIEVYQMSVQTGDRFILCSDGFYKKYDVSEYLQQRTSSPLQCTEDDCSVVEINIK
;
A
#
# COMPACT_ATOMS: atom_id res chain seq x y z
N MET A 1 5.66 13.01 -18.84
CA MET A 1 6.44 12.44 -17.72
C MET A 1 6.53 10.93 -17.91
N LYS A 2 7.70 10.29 -17.81
CA LYS A 2 7.83 8.84 -17.97
C LYS A 2 7.94 8.17 -16.61
N ILE A 3 6.93 7.39 -16.24
CA ILE A 3 6.90 6.66 -14.97
C ILE A 3 7.44 5.24 -15.19
N CYS A 4 8.41 4.82 -14.37
CA CYS A 4 8.97 3.47 -14.38
C CYS A 4 8.74 2.84 -13.02
N ILE A 5 8.02 1.71 -12.99
CA ILE A 5 7.68 1.00 -11.75
C ILE A 5 8.31 -0.38 -11.77
N THR A 6 8.99 -0.74 -10.70
CA THR A 6 9.52 -2.08 -10.44
C THR A 6 9.04 -2.54 -9.08
N PHE A 7 8.90 -3.85 -8.90
CA PHE A 7 8.47 -4.39 -7.61
C PHE A 7 9.05 -5.78 -7.38
N GLN A 8 9.16 -6.14 -6.11
CA GLN A 8 9.50 -7.47 -5.64
C GLN A 8 8.55 -7.83 -4.51
N SER A 9 8.13 -9.09 -4.45
CA SER A 9 7.31 -9.61 -3.35
C SER A 9 7.68 -11.07 -3.13
N ILE A 10 8.05 -11.40 -1.90
CA ILE A 10 8.43 -12.75 -1.48
C ILE A 10 7.55 -13.18 -0.32
N ALA A 11 7.11 -14.43 -0.35
CA ALA A 11 6.35 -15.01 0.74
C ALA A 11 7.29 -15.56 1.82
N ALA A 12 6.95 -15.39 3.10
CA ALA A 12 7.61 -16.10 4.19
C ALA A 12 7.25 -17.59 4.21
N ASN A 13 6.04 -17.95 3.74
CA ASN A 13 5.50 -19.30 3.76
C ASN A 13 4.88 -19.68 2.40
N GLU A 14 4.05 -20.73 2.36
CA GLU A 14 3.41 -21.22 1.13
C GLU A 14 2.51 -20.15 0.46
N LYS A 15 1.90 -19.28 1.27
CA LYS A 15 1.00 -18.21 0.81
C LYS A 15 1.57 -16.86 1.18
N ASN A 16 1.47 -15.92 0.26
CA ASN A 16 1.82 -14.53 0.46
C ASN A 16 0.59 -13.72 0.86
N GLY A 17 0.58 -13.18 2.07
CA GLY A 17 -0.38 -12.22 2.57
C GLY A 17 -0.23 -10.85 1.91
N ASP A 18 0.96 -10.48 1.46
CA ASP A 18 1.18 -9.27 0.67
C ASP A 18 0.60 -9.38 -0.74
N PHE A 19 0.02 -8.28 -1.21
CA PHE A 19 -0.52 -8.18 -2.55
C PHE A 19 -0.23 -6.81 -3.18
N ILE A 20 0.44 -6.84 -4.34
CA ILE A 20 0.77 -5.66 -5.13
C ILE A 20 -0.16 -5.60 -6.34
N LEU A 21 -0.79 -4.44 -6.55
CA LEU A 21 -1.59 -4.16 -7.74
C LEU A 21 -1.11 -2.88 -8.42
N LEU A 22 -0.83 -2.99 -9.72
CA LEU A 22 -0.39 -1.88 -10.56
C LEU A 22 -1.34 -1.77 -11.75
N LYS A 23 -1.98 -0.62 -11.92
CA LYS A 23 -2.84 -0.38 -13.08
C LYS A 23 -2.71 1.05 -13.60
N LYS A 24 -2.46 1.17 -14.89
CA LYS A 24 -2.65 2.44 -15.60
C LYS A 24 -4.15 2.66 -15.82
N ILE A 25 -4.66 3.76 -15.29
CA ILE A 25 -6.02 4.24 -15.50
C ILE A 25 -5.98 5.53 -16.34
N ALA A 26 -7.13 6.08 -16.72
CA ALA A 26 -7.22 7.07 -17.80
C ALA A 26 -6.25 8.27 -17.66
N ASP A 27 -6.13 8.83 -16.46
CA ASP A 27 -5.38 10.05 -16.14
C ASP A 27 -4.20 9.82 -15.19
N GLY A 28 -3.84 8.56 -14.91
CA GLY A 28 -2.77 8.25 -13.97
C GLY A 28 -2.46 6.77 -13.81
N THR A 29 -1.64 6.47 -12.80
CA THR A 29 -1.26 5.10 -12.43
C THR A 29 -1.62 4.85 -10.98
N LEU A 30 -2.46 3.84 -10.76
CA LEU A 30 -2.81 3.33 -9.44
C LEU A 30 -1.78 2.26 -9.04
N VAL A 31 -1.23 2.42 -7.84
CA VAL A 31 -0.26 1.53 -7.21
C VAL A 31 -0.76 1.21 -5.81
N LEU A 32 -1.03 -0.06 -5.57
CA LEU A 32 -1.48 -0.58 -4.28
C LEU A 32 -0.46 -1.58 -3.76
N LEU A 33 -0.13 -1.47 -2.48
CA LEU A 33 0.54 -2.51 -1.71
C LEU A 33 -0.30 -2.76 -0.47
N ALA A 34 -0.89 -3.95 -0.38
CA ALA A 34 -1.65 -4.40 0.77
C ALA A 34 -0.91 -5.52 1.49
N ASP A 35 -0.96 -5.51 2.81
CA ASP A 35 -0.32 -6.49 3.69
C ASP A 35 -1.42 -7.19 4.49
N GLY A 36 -1.61 -8.48 4.24
CA GLY A 36 -2.66 -9.30 4.83
C GLY A 36 -2.32 -9.71 6.25
N MET A 37 -3.20 -9.41 7.21
CA MET A 37 -2.89 -9.61 8.63
C MET A 37 -2.83 -11.11 9.02
N GLY A 38 -1.64 -11.62 9.37
CA GLY A 38 -1.42 -13.02 9.76
C GLY A 38 -2.14 -13.50 11.04
N GLY A 39 -2.68 -12.59 11.86
CA GLY A 39 -3.52 -12.90 13.04
C GLY A 39 -5.01 -13.09 12.72
N LEU A 40 -5.39 -12.97 11.45
CA LEU A 40 -6.77 -13.09 10.96
C LEU A 40 -6.86 -14.23 9.93
N ASP A 41 -8.08 -14.57 9.53
CA ASP A 41 -8.33 -15.62 8.54
C ASP A 41 -7.97 -15.13 7.13
N PHE A 42 -7.24 -15.96 6.38
CA PHE A 42 -6.97 -15.78 4.94
C PHE A 42 -6.36 -14.41 4.56
N PRO A 43 -5.16 -14.06 5.07
CA PRO A 43 -4.49 -12.80 4.78
C PRO A 43 -4.34 -12.54 3.27
N GLU A 44 -3.99 -13.58 2.50
CA GLU A 44 -3.81 -13.53 1.04
C GLU A 44 -5.10 -13.20 0.28
N GLN A 45 -6.26 -13.56 0.86
CA GLN A 45 -7.56 -13.25 0.28
C GLN A 45 -7.98 -11.84 0.69
N ALA A 46 -7.66 -11.41 1.91
CA ALA A 46 -8.00 -10.09 2.41
C ALA A 46 -7.33 -8.99 1.56
N SER A 47 -6.01 -9.05 1.41
CA SER A 47 -5.22 -8.09 0.64
C SER A 47 -5.66 -8.05 -0.82
N LYS A 48 -5.87 -9.21 -1.44
CA LYS A 48 -6.36 -9.32 -2.82
C LYS A 48 -7.76 -8.72 -3.01
N ILE A 49 -8.74 -9.10 -2.19
CA ILE A 49 -10.13 -8.60 -2.30
C ILE A 49 -10.16 -7.08 -2.19
N VAL A 50 -9.39 -6.52 -1.25
CA VAL A 50 -9.32 -5.07 -1.04
C VAL A 50 -8.73 -4.37 -2.26
N CYS A 51 -7.57 -4.82 -2.76
CA CYS A 51 -6.94 -4.21 -3.92
C CYS A 51 -7.78 -4.30 -5.20
N GLU A 52 -8.42 -5.45 -5.45
CA GLU A 52 -9.32 -5.64 -6.60
C GLU A 52 -10.56 -4.73 -6.48
N ALA A 53 -11.17 -4.63 -5.31
CA ALA A 53 -12.32 -3.75 -5.10
C ALA A 53 -11.97 -2.26 -5.30
N ILE A 54 -10.80 -1.82 -4.85
CA ILE A 54 -10.31 -0.46 -5.11
C ILE A 54 -10.17 -0.23 -6.63
N LEU A 55 -9.51 -1.14 -7.33
CA LEU A 55 -9.35 -1.05 -8.77
C LEU A 55 -10.71 -0.97 -9.50
N ASP A 56 -11.64 -1.86 -9.16
CA ASP A 56 -12.99 -1.89 -9.75
C ASP A 56 -13.70 -0.53 -9.59
N TYR A 57 -13.53 0.11 -8.42
CA TYR A 57 -14.09 1.44 -8.17
C TYR A 57 -13.42 2.50 -9.05
N PHE A 58 -12.10 2.52 -9.12
CA PHE A 58 -11.35 3.44 -9.98
C PHE A 58 -11.71 3.31 -11.47
N GLU A 59 -11.96 2.09 -11.96
CA GLU A 59 -12.34 1.86 -13.36
C GLU A 59 -13.80 2.24 -13.66
N SER A 60 -14.68 2.12 -12.66
CA SER A 60 -16.11 2.40 -12.81
C SER A 60 -16.46 3.89 -12.75
N TYR A 61 -15.66 4.70 -12.05
CA TYR A 61 -15.99 6.10 -11.77
C TYR A 61 -14.96 7.05 -12.36
N LYS A 62 -15.37 7.80 -13.38
CA LYS A 62 -14.61 8.94 -13.93
C LYS A 62 -14.97 10.23 -13.19
N ALA A 63 -14.65 10.32 -11.91
CA ALA A 63 -14.82 11.59 -11.18
C ALA A 63 -13.60 12.51 -11.39
N SER A 64 -13.79 13.82 -11.31
CA SER A 64 -12.75 14.83 -11.54
C SER A 64 -11.91 15.15 -10.29
N ALA A 65 -12.08 14.41 -9.19
CA ALA A 65 -11.47 14.71 -7.90
C ALA A 65 -10.77 13.46 -7.31
N PRO A 66 -9.44 13.32 -7.52
CA PRO A 66 -8.67 12.14 -7.09
C PRO A 66 -8.84 11.77 -5.62
N SER A 67 -8.77 12.74 -4.70
CA SER A 67 -8.92 12.48 -3.26
C SER A 67 -10.29 11.88 -2.90
N LYS A 68 -11.35 12.32 -3.59
CA LYS A 68 -12.69 11.79 -3.38
C LYS A 68 -12.81 10.37 -3.90
N ILE A 69 -12.27 10.08 -5.09
CA ILE A 69 -12.22 8.71 -5.64
C ILE A 69 -11.50 7.77 -4.68
N ILE A 70 -10.36 8.20 -4.12
CA ILE A 70 -9.60 7.41 -3.16
C ILE A 70 -10.47 7.08 -1.94
N GLN A 71 -11.09 8.07 -1.32
CA GLN A 71 -11.96 7.87 -0.16
C GLN A 71 -13.13 6.92 -0.46
N GLU A 72 -13.85 7.15 -1.56
CA GLU A 72 -15.00 6.32 -1.93
C GLU A 72 -14.59 4.89 -2.33
N SER A 73 -13.42 4.71 -2.95
CA SER A 73 -12.87 3.40 -3.29
C SER A 73 -12.54 2.57 -2.04
N LEU A 74 -12.03 3.22 -0.98
CA LEU A 74 -11.72 2.57 0.28
C LEU A 74 -13.00 2.15 1.01
N GLU A 75 -14.01 3.02 1.05
CA GLU A 75 -15.34 2.64 1.56
C GLU A 75 -15.95 1.46 0.80
N TYR A 76 -15.79 1.43 -0.53
CA TYR A 76 -16.26 0.33 -1.36
C TYR A 76 -15.49 -0.96 -1.07
N ALA A 77 -14.17 -0.88 -0.89
CA ALA A 77 -13.32 -2.01 -0.54
C ALA A 77 -13.68 -2.60 0.83
N ASP A 78 -13.89 -1.77 1.85
CA ASP A 78 -14.32 -2.24 3.18
C ASP A 78 -15.69 -2.94 3.11
N LYS A 79 -16.66 -2.35 2.39
CA LYS A 79 -17.98 -2.98 2.17
C LYS A 79 -17.87 -4.32 1.42
N THR A 80 -16.93 -4.43 0.49
CA THR A 80 -16.69 -5.66 -0.27
C THR A 80 -16.06 -6.74 0.61
N LEU A 81 -15.04 -6.39 1.40
CA LEU A 81 -14.42 -7.29 2.38
C LEU A 81 -15.43 -7.74 3.44
N ARG A 82 -16.31 -6.85 3.90
CA ARG A 82 -17.40 -7.17 4.84
C ARG A 82 -18.32 -8.27 4.29
N LYS A 83 -18.72 -8.18 3.01
CA LYS A 83 -19.56 -9.20 2.37
C LYS A 83 -18.83 -10.55 2.32
N ALA A 84 -17.55 -10.55 1.95
CA ALA A 84 -16.73 -11.77 1.92
C ALA A 84 -16.60 -12.41 3.31
N CYS A 85 -16.31 -11.62 4.35
CA CYS A 85 -16.25 -12.08 5.73
C CYS A 85 -17.58 -12.70 6.19
N TYR A 86 -18.71 -12.04 5.87
CA TYR A 86 -20.04 -12.53 6.23
C TYR A 86 -20.37 -13.87 5.56
N GLN A 87 -20.11 -13.99 4.24
CA GLN A 87 -20.37 -15.21 3.49
C GLN A 87 -19.53 -16.39 3.96
N ARG A 88 -18.25 -16.14 4.31
CA ARG A 88 -17.31 -17.18 4.77
C ARG A 88 -17.36 -17.42 6.27
N LYS A 89 -18.11 -16.61 7.04
CA LYS A 89 -18.17 -16.63 8.51
C LYS A 89 -16.77 -16.54 9.15
N CYS A 90 -15.92 -15.67 8.61
CA CYS A 90 -14.54 -15.49 9.03
C CYS A 90 -14.24 -14.01 9.34
N LYS A 91 -13.05 -13.73 9.85
CA LYS A 91 -12.55 -12.36 10.03
C LYS A 91 -11.28 -12.20 9.20
N MET A 92 -11.32 -11.31 8.23
CA MET A 92 -10.18 -10.92 7.40
C MET A 92 -9.79 -9.48 7.71
N GLY A 93 -8.55 -9.11 7.40
CA GLY A 93 -8.11 -7.73 7.47
C GLY A 93 -6.76 -7.53 6.80
N THR A 94 -6.52 -6.31 6.34
CA THR A 94 -5.28 -5.96 5.64
C THR A 94 -4.90 -4.50 5.91
N ALA A 95 -3.61 -4.23 6.06
CA ALA A 95 -3.05 -2.89 5.94
C ALA A 95 -2.89 -2.52 4.45
N LEU A 96 -2.83 -1.24 4.13
CA LEU A 96 -2.82 -0.76 2.76
C LEU A 96 -2.01 0.52 2.62
N MET A 97 -1.17 0.56 1.59
CA MET A 97 -0.64 1.78 0.99
C MET A 97 -1.26 1.96 -0.40
N LEU A 98 -2.00 3.04 -0.59
CA LEU A 98 -2.54 3.45 -1.88
C LEU A 98 -1.78 4.67 -2.39
N VAL A 99 -1.22 4.57 -3.60
CA VAL A 99 -0.63 5.68 -4.35
C VAL A 99 -1.34 5.80 -5.68
N TYR A 100 -1.83 7.01 -5.98
CA TYR A 100 -2.37 7.37 -7.27
C TYR A 100 -1.55 8.50 -7.88
N LEU A 101 -0.80 8.19 -8.95
CA LEU A 101 0.14 9.09 -9.60
C LEU A 101 -0.43 9.61 -10.91
N THR A 102 -0.69 10.91 -10.96
CA THR A 102 -1.07 11.65 -12.16
C THR A 102 0.16 12.30 -12.80
N ASP A 103 -0.02 13.02 -13.92
CA ASP A 103 1.07 13.75 -14.59
C ASP A 103 1.69 14.88 -13.74
N SER A 104 1.01 15.34 -12.69
CA SER A 104 1.45 16.51 -11.89
C SER A 104 1.46 16.27 -10.39
N PHE A 105 0.66 15.32 -9.89
CA PHE A 105 0.50 15.08 -8.47
C PHE A 105 0.55 13.59 -8.13
N LEU A 106 1.15 13.32 -6.97
CA LEU A 106 1.00 12.06 -6.26
C LEU A 106 -0.04 12.26 -5.16
N TYR A 107 -1.09 11.44 -5.21
CA TYR A 107 -2.09 11.33 -4.16
C TYR A 107 -1.84 10.03 -3.40
N TYR A 108 -1.89 10.07 -2.07
CA TYR A 108 -1.62 8.87 -1.29
C TYR A 108 -2.37 8.83 0.04
N THR A 109 -2.58 7.61 0.53
CA THR A 109 -3.09 7.32 1.88
C THR A 109 -2.58 5.97 2.33
N SER A 110 -2.22 5.88 3.61
CA SER A 110 -1.89 4.63 4.29
C SER A 110 -2.97 4.29 5.31
N LEU A 111 -3.20 3.00 5.53
CA LEU A 111 -4.00 2.46 6.62
C LEU A 111 -3.23 1.28 7.21
N GLY A 112 -2.75 1.41 8.45
CA GLY A 112 -1.89 0.41 9.07
C GLY A 112 -0.43 0.81 9.04
N ASP A 113 0.46 -0.12 8.70
CA ASP A 113 1.92 0.06 8.77
C ASP A 113 2.64 -0.24 7.45
N VAL A 114 1.94 -0.22 6.32
CA VAL A 114 2.58 -0.19 5.00
C VAL A 114 3.06 1.24 4.71
N ARG A 115 4.34 1.40 4.39
CA ARG A 115 5.00 2.72 4.36
C ARG A 115 5.24 3.26 2.97
N LEU A 116 5.28 4.59 2.85
CA LEU A 116 5.72 5.31 1.65
C LEU A 116 6.92 6.22 1.96
N TYR A 117 8.02 6.03 1.24
CA TYR A 117 9.22 6.86 1.29
C TYR A 117 9.36 7.68 0.00
N HIS A 118 9.89 8.89 0.11
CA HIS A 118 10.26 9.76 -1.01
C HIS A 118 11.75 10.07 -0.94
N GLU A 119 12.49 9.71 -1.99
CA GLU A 119 13.85 10.20 -2.23
C GLU A 119 13.76 11.42 -3.14
N HIS A 120 14.15 12.56 -2.58
CA HIS A 120 14.23 13.84 -3.27
C HIS A 120 15.41 13.86 -4.24
N ILE A 121 15.38 14.75 -5.23
CA ILE A 121 16.46 14.91 -6.24
C ILE A 121 17.83 15.16 -5.59
N ASN A 122 17.87 15.79 -4.41
CA ASN A 122 19.10 16.03 -3.65
C ASN A 122 19.62 14.80 -2.88
N GLY A 123 18.96 13.65 -2.99
CA GLY A 123 19.30 12.40 -2.30
C GLY A 123 18.76 12.28 -0.87
N THR A 124 18.03 13.28 -0.37
CA THR A 124 17.38 13.21 0.95
C THR A 124 16.22 12.23 0.90
N ILE A 125 16.05 11.41 1.94
CA ILE A 125 14.97 10.43 2.03
C ILE A 125 14.04 10.82 3.18
N THR A 126 12.75 10.90 2.87
CA THR A 126 11.71 11.24 3.84
C THR A 126 10.63 10.16 3.86
N LEU A 127 10.30 9.65 5.05
CA LEU A 127 9.12 8.83 5.28
C LEU A 127 7.88 9.73 5.26
N LEU A 128 6.91 9.41 4.41
CA LEU A 128 5.70 10.22 4.19
C LEU A 128 4.47 9.73 4.98
N THR A 129 4.54 8.54 5.57
CA THR A 129 3.44 7.90 6.31
C THR A 129 3.79 7.81 7.80
N SER A 130 2.77 7.62 8.64
CA SER A 130 2.93 7.26 10.05
C SER A 130 2.23 5.93 10.29
N ASP A 131 2.90 5.03 10.99
CA ASP A 131 2.32 3.71 11.28
C ASP A 131 1.17 3.82 12.29
N ASP A 132 0.04 3.21 11.96
CA ASP A 132 -1.13 3.07 12.83
C ASP A 132 -0.95 1.90 13.81
N VAL A 133 0.09 1.95 14.64
CA VAL A 133 0.50 0.85 15.54
C VAL A 133 0.49 1.32 17.00
N ILE A 134 0.02 0.45 17.90
CA ILE A 134 0.22 0.58 19.35
C ILE A 134 1.00 -0.61 19.90
N ASN A 135 1.88 -0.35 20.86
CA ASN A 135 2.67 -1.36 21.54
C ASN A 135 2.10 -1.62 22.94
N ILE A 136 1.60 -2.84 23.18
CA ILE A 136 1.04 -3.25 24.47
C ILE A 136 1.72 -4.56 24.89
N GLY A 137 2.41 -4.54 26.03
CA GLY A 137 3.03 -5.73 26.60
C GLY A 137 4.09 -6.38 25.69
N GLY A 138 4.85 -5.57 24.94
CA GLY A 138 5.87 -6.04 24.00
C GLY A 138 5.32 -6.59 22.68
N LYS A 139 4.01 -6.46 22.42
CA LYS A 139 3.37 -6.82 21.15
C LYS A 139 2.84 -5.58 20.44
N SER A 140 3.04 -5.54 19.14
CA SER A 140 2.53 -4.49 18.26
C SER A 140 1.15 -4.87 17.73
N TYR A 141 0.22 -3.91 17.70
CA TYR A 141 -1.14 -4.08 17.20
C TYR A 141 -1.52 -2.93 16.26
N LEU A 142 -2.08 -3.27 15.11
CA LEU A 142 -2.67 -2.28 14.21
C LEU A 142 -3.94 -1.66 14.80
N THR A 143 -4.01 -0.34 14.79
CA THR A 143 -5.17 0.44 15.24
C THR A 143 -6.10 0.82 14.09
N VAL A 144 -5.56 0.89 12.87
CA VAL A 144 -6.28 1.17 11.63
C VAL A 144 -5.93 0.09 10.60
N CYS A 145 -6.95 -0.47 9.97
CA CYS A 145 -6.83 -1.41 8.85
C CYS A 145 -8.18 -1.52 8.12
N ILE A 146 -8.18 -2.16 6.96
CA ILE A 146 -9.41 -2.50 6.24
C ILE A 146 -9.85 -3.88 6.70
N ASN A 147 -10.98 -3.99 7.40
CA ASN A 147 -11.44 -5.24 8.03
C ASN A 147 -12.95 -5.50 7.93
N GLY A 148 -13.65 -4.75 7.07
CA GLY A 148 -15.08 -4.91 6.81
C GLY A 148 -15.97 -4.37 7.93
N ARG A 149 -15.47 -3.46 8.77
CA ARG A 149 -16.21 -2.88 9.90
C ARG A 149 -16.31 -1.35 9.83
N GLY A 150 -15.90 -0.76 8.71
CA GLY A 150 -15.83 0.68 8.52
C GLY A 150 -14.65 1.33 9.24
N TYR A 151 -14.45 2.61 8.94
CA TYR A 151 -13.36 3.42 9.46
C TYR A 151 -13.79 4.20 10.70
N ARG A 152 -12.92 4.27 11.72
CA ARG A 152 -13.18 5.01 12.96
C ARG A 152 -13.04 6.51 12.79
N THR A 153 -12.16 6.92 11.88
CA THR A 153 -11.87 8.31 11.53
C THR A 153 -12.05 8.50 10.03
N PRO A 154 -12.35 9.71 9.57
CA PRO A 154 -12.29 10.03 8.15
C PRO A 154 -10.92 9.68 7.57
N ILE A 155 -10.89 9.13 6.36
CA ILE A 155 -9.65 8.80 5.67
C ILE A 155 -9.04 10.09 5.13
N GLU A 156 -7.82 10.41 5.57
CA GLU A 156 -7.05 11.53 5.05
C GLU A 156 -6.33 11.11 3.77
N VAL A 157 -6.43 11.94 2.72
CA VAL A 157 -5.70 11.75 1.48
C VAL A 157 -4.73 12.90 1.32
N TYR A 158 -3.45 12.58 1.27
CA TYR A 158 -2.38 13.54 1.08
C TYR A 158 -2.13 13.75 -0.41
N GLN A 159 -1.69 14.95 -0.77
CA GLN A 159 -1.36 15.34 -2.13
C GLN A 159 -0.02 16.08 -2.13
N MET A 160 0.84 15.74 -3.07
CA MET A 160 2.08 16.48 -3.33
C MET A 160 2.36 16.60 -4.83
N SER A 161 3.04 17.66 -5.24
CA SER A 161 3.53 17.79 -6.61
C SER A 161 4.66 16.80 -6.87
N VAL A 162 4.72 16.26 -8.08
CA VAL A 162 5.84 15.41 -8.51
C VAL A 162 6.66 16.07 -9.61
N GLN A 163 7.94 15.73 -9.65
CA GLN A 163 8.90 16.25 -10.61
C GLN A 163 9.75 15.12 -11.19
N THR A 164 10.24 15.32 -12.41
CA THR A 164 11.25 14.43 -12.99
C THR A 164 12.46 14.36 -12.06
N GLY A 165 12.88 13.14 -11.72
CA GLY A 165 13.95 12.85 -10.77
C GLY A 165 13.45 12.33 -9.42
N ASP A 166 12.16 12.51 -9.10
CA ASP A 166 11.60 11.95 -7.87
C ASP A 166 11.57 10.41 -7.91
N ARG A 167 11.88 9.81 -6.76
CA ARG A 167 11.73 8.36 -6.53
C ARG A 167 10.88 8.11 -5.29
N PHE A 168 9.96 7.16 -5.40
CA PHE A 168 9.12 6.73 -4.28
C PHE A 168 9.29 5.24 -4.03
N ILE A 169 9.23 4.84 -2.76
CA ILE A 169 9.20 3.43 -2.36
C ILE A 169 7.98 3.16 -1.49
N LEU A 170 7.19 2.17 -1.88
CA LEU A 170 6.21 1.56 -1.00
C LEU A 170 6.81 0.26 -0.47
N CYS A 171 6.62 -0.04 0.82
CA CYS A 171 7.10 -1.29 1.39
C CYS A 171 6.23 -1.80 2.56
N SER A 172 6.09 -3.12 2.65
CA SER A 172 5.47 -3.82 3.78
C SER A 172 6.44 -3.90 4.95
N ASP A 173 5.94 -4.33 6.11
CA ASP A 173 6.72 -4.38 7.34
C ASP A 173 7.86 -5.40 7.30
N GLY A 174 7.68 -6.52 6.60
CA GLY A 174 8.73 -7.50 6.37
C GLY A 174 9.92 -6.93 5.59
N PHE A 175 9.71 -5.88 4.79
CA PHE A 175 10.81 -5.17 4.12
C PHE A 175 11.53 -4.20 5.07
N TYR A 176 10.86 -3.20 5.62
CA TYR A 176 11.55 -2.15 6.37
C TYR A 176 12.03 -2.60 7.77
N LYS A 177 11.54 -3.74 8.29
CA LYS A 177 12.10 -4.37 9.49
C LYS A 177 13.40 -5.12 9.21
N LYS A 178 13.64 -5.54 7.96
CA LYS A 178 14.85 -6.28 7.56
C LYS A 178 15.90 -5.40 6.90
N TYR A 179 15.48 -4.47 6.06
CA TYR A 179 16.35 -3.65 5.24
C TYR A 179 16.32 -2.19 5.71
N ASP A 180 17.50 -1.56 5.78
CA ASP A 180 17.57 -0.11 5.84
C ASP A 180 17.14 0.46 4.48
N VAL A 181 15.98 1.10 4.46
CA VAL A 181 15.37 1.65 3.23
C VAL A 181 16.28 2.72 2.60
N SER A 182 17.03 3.47 3.41
CA SER A 182 17.94 4.51 2.93
C SER A 182 19.14 3.91 2.22
N GLU A 183 19.76 2.89 2.82
CA GLU A 183 20.86 2.15 2.17
C GLU A 183 20.40 1.44 0.91
N TYR A 184 19.21 0.82 0.94
CA TYR A 184 18.61 0.16 -0.22
C TYR A 184 18.44 1.13 -1.40
N LEU A 185 17.91 2.33 -1.14
CA LEU A 185 17.72 3.37 -2.16
C LEU A 185 19.03 3.84 -2.79
N GLN A 186 20.09 3.96 -1.97
CA GLN A 186 21.40 4.43 -2.38
C GLN A 186 22.19 3.42 -3.20
N GLN A 187 21.95 2.12 -3.03
CA GLN A 187 22.62 1.07 -3.81
C GLN A 187 22.27 1.15 -5.31
N ARG A 188 21.15 1.81 -5.69
CA ARG A 188 20.63 1.99 -7.07
C ARG A 188 20.44 0.69 -7.88
N THR A 189 20.79 -0.46 -7.31
CA THR A 189 20.61 -1.80 -7.87
C THR A 189 19.68 -2.58 -6.96
N SER A 190 18.57 -3.06 -7.52
CA SER A 190 17.64 -3.94 -6.83
C SER A 190 18.28 -5.31 -6.62
N SER A 191 18.87 -5.53 -5.44
CA SER A 191 19.24 -6.88 -5.02
C SER A 191 17.96 -7.72 -4.83
N PRO A 192 17.97 -9.02 -5.18
CA PRO A 192 16.85 -9.89 -4.89
C PRO A 192 16.52 -9.87 -3.40
N LEU A 193 15.23 -9.73 -3.05
CA LEU A 193 14.79 -9.89 -1.67
C LEU A 193 15.14 -11.30 -1.18
N GLN A 194 15.53 -11.38 0.09
CA GLN A 194 15.85 -12.64 0.75
C GLN A 194 14.71 -13.02 1.69
N CYS A 195 14.41 -14.33 1.79
CA CYS A 195 13.39 -14.86 2.68
C CYS A 195 13.44 -14.25 4.09
N THR A 196 12.28 -13.90 4.61
CA THR A 196 12.03 -13.14 5.84
C THR A 196 11.15 -13.98 6.78
N GLU A 197 11.07 -13.56 8.05
CA GLU A 197 10.11 -14.15 9.01
C GLU A 197 8.66 -13.80 8.66
N ASP A 198 8.45 -12.69 7.94
CA ASP A 198 7.15 -12.22 7.43
C ASP A 198 7.20 -12.04 5.91
N ASP A 199 6.06 -11.87 5.26
CA ASP A 199 6.01 -11.54 3.84
C ASP A 199 6.73 -10.21 3.57
N CYS A 200 7.47 -10.13 2.47
CA CYS A 200 8.34 -8.97 2.21
C CYS A 200 8.15 -8.45 0.80
N SER A 201 7.64 -7.22 0.73
CA SER A 201 7.27 -6.58 -0.53
C SER A 201 7.78 -5.15 -0.60
N VAL A 202 8.22 -4.78 -1.81
CA VAL A 202 8.68 -3.43 -2.14
C VAL A 202 8.25 -3.06 -3.55
N VAL A 203 7.80 -1.82 -3.71
CA VAL A 203 7.50 -1.20 -5.02
C VAL A 203 8.31 0.08 -5.14
N GLU A 204 9.09 0.20 -6.20
CA GLU A 204 9.85 1.40 -6.54
C GLU A 204 9.18 2.12 -7.71
N ILE A 205 8.91 3.41 -7.54
CA ILE A 205 8.37 4.30 -8.56
C ILE A 205 9.45 5.33 -8.89
N ASN A 206 9.88 5.37 -10.15
CA ASN A 206 10.88 6.31 -10.63
C ASN A 206 10.27 7.23 -11.69
N ILE A 207 10.34 8.54 -11.45
CA ILE A 207 9.81 9.56 -12.37
C ILE A 207 10.96 10.08 -13.25
N LYS A 208 10.89 9.81 -14.56
CA LYS A 208 11.89 10.16 -15.57
C LYS A 208 11.39 11.22 -16.55
#